data_AF-A0A1R1X2A6-F1
#
_entry.id   AF-A0A1R1X2A6-F1
#
_cell.length_a   1.000
_cell.length_b   1.000
_cell.length_c   1.000
_cell.angle_alpha   90.00
_cell.angle_beta   90.00
_cell.angle_gamma   90.00
#
_symmetry.space_group_name_H-M   'P 1'
#
loop_
_entity.id
_entity.type
_entity.pdbx_description
1 polymer ?
#
loop_
_entity_poly.entity_id
_entity_poly.type
_entity_poly.pdbx_seq_one_letter_code
_entity_poly.pdbx_strand_id
1 'polypeptide(L)'
;MQINVQKSGYIGPSDWNLKIDGLELPKPSSYKYLGLPVINGGIDWKSFVSDSAKRSNGILKYMQVKGNNWPPITRLMLYRSNIRSLWEYAAPLMSIALKNNEFDLIESVQEKSLAWVMGSSEHSGHQYRRLIRSLSGIESLIDRFETLQIKFGIHVSICSTNNPLLELISQIEMNKTLANNKSLIKNDIHNHDEFKIIKPNIKKNGFIQNHLYKRKVGLLSITRSDTDRIKFLNKYIRYRRSNADVSLYIKETDLSKMEIKWRMSTVFFKKICVACKNEFRLSHLKDCFYVTGTDELLDFKDIRELENRLKIIKKMYE
;
A
#
# COMPACT_ATOMS: atom_id res chain seq x y z
N MET A 1 -38.29 17.02 11.48
CA MET A 1 -37.02 16.28 11.73
C MET A 1 -36.59 16.59 13.15
N GLN A 2 -36.40 15.59 14.01
CA GLN A 2 -35.92 15.82 15.39
C GLN A 2 -34.40 15.67 15.43
N ILE A 3 -33.69 16.68 15.94
CA ILE A 3 -32.22 16.71 15.97
C ILE A 3 -31.72 16.06 17.27
N ASN A 4 -30.74 15.16 17.17
CA ASN A 4 -30.09 14.57 18.34
C ASN A 4 -28.99 15.49 18.87
N VAL A 5 -29.34 16.38 19.80
CA VAL A 5 -28.43 17.39 20.38
C VAL A 5 -27.16 16.78 20.96
N GLN A 6 -27.24 15.58 21.57
CA GLN A 6 -26.07 14.90 22.15
C GLN A 6 -25.01 14.49 21.11
N LYS A 7 -25.42 14.33 19.84
CA LYS A 7 -24.52 14.04 18.71
C LYS A 7 -24.17 15.28 17.88
N SER A 8 -24.77 16.43 18.17
CA SER A 8 -24.63 17.68 17.42
C SER A 8 -23.70 18.66 18.14
N GLY A 9 -22.46 18.26 18.37
CA GLY A 9 -21.46 19.15 18.97
C GLY A 9 -20.77 20.06 17.96
N TYR A 10 -20.20 21.17 18.44
CA TYR A 10 -19.31 22.03 17.63
C TYR A 10 -17.94 22.18 18.28
N ILE A 11 -16.94 22.41 17.44
CA ILE A 11 -15.59 22.80 17.85
C ILE A 11 -15.22 24.04 17.05
N GLY A 12 -14.79 25.10 17.73
CA GLY A 12 -14.37 26.33 17.09
C GLY A 12 -13.47 27.18 17.98
N PRO A 13 -12.83 28.21 17.41
CA PRO A 13 -11.91 29.09 18.14
C PRO A 13 -12.64 30.02 19.11
N SER A 14 -13.96 30.14 19.00
CA SER A 14 -14.77 31.07 19.77
C SER A 14 -15.97 30.38 20.40
N ASP A 15 -16.41 30.91 21.53
CA ASP A 15 -17.61 30.42 22.17
C ASP A 15 -18.87 31.05 21.54
N TRP A 16 -19.50 30.29 20.65
CA TRP A 16 -20.71 30.74 19.94
C TRP A 16 -22.02 30.45 20.67
N ASN A 17 -21.98 29.77 21.84
CA ASN A 17 -23.18 29.43 22.63
C ASN A 17 -24.37 28.93 21.80
N LEU A 18 -24.09 28.03 20.85
CA LEU A 18 -25.09 27.52 19.90
C LEU A 18 -26.15 26.67 20.61
N LYS A 19 -27.42 26.90 20.26
CA LYS A 19 -28.57 26.17 20.79
C LYS A 19 -29.43 25.60 19.65
N ILE A 20 -30.02 24.44 19.89
CA ILE A 20 -31.06 23.84 19.03
C ILE A 20 -32.25 23.51 19.92
N ASP A 21 -33.43 24.02 19.58
CA ASP A 21 -34.67 23.85 20.36
C ASP A 21 -34.49 24.23 21.85
N GLY A 22 -33.71 25.29 22.11
CA GLY A 22 -33.40 25.78 23.46
C GLY A 22 -32.33 24.98 24.22
N LEU A 23 -31.89 23.83 23.71
CA LEU A 23 -30.83 23.01 24.30
C LEU A 23 -29.46 23.45 23.78
N GLU A 24 -28.51 23.61 24.68
CA GLU A 24 -27.12 23.94 24.33
C GLU A 24 -26.42 22.77 23.63
N LEU A 25 -25.73 23.09 22.54
CA LEU A 25 -24.94 22.11 21.83
C LEU A 25 -23.68 21.73 22.65
N PRO A 26 -23.33 20.43 22.73
CA PRO A 26 -22.10 20.00 23.37
C PRO A 26 -20.86 20.65 22.76
N LYS A 27 -19.87 20.99 23.60
CA LYS A 27 -18.59 21.59 23.21
C LYS A 27 -17.42 20.64 23.51
N PRO A 28 -17.31 19.50 22.80
CA PRO A 28 -16.24 18.55 23.08
C PRO A 28 -14.87 19.12 22.65
N SER A 29 -13.79 18.71 23.32
CA SER A 29 -12.42 19.08 22.90
C SER A 29 -11.97 18.36 21.63
N SER A 30 -12.60 17.22 21.31
CA SER A 30 -12.41 16.46 20.07
C SER A 30 -13.67 15.66 19.72
N TYR A 31 -13.90 15.40 18.43
CA TYR A 31 -14.93 14.46 17.97
C TYR A 31 -14.44 13.67 16.75
N LYS A 32 -15.15 12.60 16.40
CA LYS A 32 -14.88 11.84 15.17
C LYS A 32 -15.91 12.19 14.11
N TYR A 33 -15.46 12.73 12.99
CA TYR A 33 -16.29 12.98 11.81
C TYR A 33 -15.91 11.97 10.73
N LEU A 34 -16.86 11.11 10.35
CA LEU A 34 -16.64 10.04 9.35
C LEU A 34 -15.37 9.20 9.61
N GLY A 35 -15.04 8.98 10.89
CA GLY A 35 -13.87 8.21 11.32
C GLY A 35 -12.58 9.01 11.51
N LEU A 36 -12.52 10.29 11.11
CA LEU A 36 -11.39 11.18 11.32
C LEU A 36 -11.53 11.94 12.65
N PRO A 37 -10.51 11.95 13.53
CA PRO A 37 -10.51 12.78 14.72
C PRO A 37 -10.33 14.24 14.36
N VAL A 38 -11.19 15.11 14.88
CA VAL A 38 -11.20 16.55 14.66
C VAL A 38 -11.05 17.26 16.00
N ILE A 39 -10.18 18.26 16.03
CA ILE A 39 -9.89 19.17 17.14
C ILE A 39 -10.05 20.62 16.64
N ASN A 40 -9.88 21.61 17.53
CA ASN A 40 -10.03 23.03 17.17
C ASN A 40 -9.09 23.48 16.02
N GLY A 41 -7.95 22.81 15.86
CA GLY A 41 -7.01 23.06 14.78
C GLY A 41 -7.28 22.34 13.45
N GLY A 42 -8.39 21.61 13.32
CA GLY A 42 -8.70 20.75 12.18
C GLY A 42 -8.53 19.26 12.50
N ILE A 43 -8.19 18.45 11.50
CA ILE A 43 -7.99 17.00 11.68
C ILE A 43 -6.74 16.75 12.52
N ASP A 44 -6.87 15.92 13.56
CA ASP A 44 -5.73 15.47 14.37
C ASP A 44 -5.02 14.29 13.69
N TRP A 45 -4.14 14.63 12.75
CA TRP A 45 -3.40 13.62 11.98
C TRP A 45 -2.50 12.74 12.83
N LYS A 46 -1.90 13.30 13.90
CA LYS A 46 -1.03 12.54 14.80
C LYS A 46 -1.81 11.43 15.49
N SER A 47 -2.96 11.76 16.07
CA SER A 47 -3.84 10.77 16.69
C SER A 47 -4.36 9.77 15.66
N PHE A 48 -4.77 10.23 14.47
CA PHE A 48 -5.25 9.34 13.40
C PHE A 48 -4.19 8.32 12.96
N VAL A 49 -2.95 8.76 12.71
CA VAL A 49 -1.83 7.91 12.27
C VAL A 49 -1.49 6.89 13.36
N SER A 50 -1.37 7.35 14.61
CA SER A 50 -1.08 6.48 15.77
C SER A 50 -2.16 5.41 15.98
N ASP A 51 -3.43 5.82 15.99
CA ASP A 51 -4.57 4.91 16.16
C ASP A 51 -4.67 3.91 15.01
N SER A 52 -4.46 4.37 13.78
CA SER A 52 -4.46 3.51 12.59
C SER A 52 -3.34 2.48 12.66
N ALA A 53 -2.12 2.88 12.98
CA ALA A 53 -0.98 1.97 13.13
C ALA A 53 -1.23 0.95 14.26
N LYS A 54 -1.76 1.40 15.42
CA LYS A 54 -2.09 0.51 16.55
C LYS A 54 -3.14 -0.53 16.16
N ARG A 55 -4.24 -0.09 15.51
CA ARG A 55 -5.33 -0.97 15.08
C ARG A 55 -4.85 -1.98 14.05
N SER A 56 -4.12 -1.51 13.03
CA SER A 56 -3.58 -2.36 11.98
C SER A 56 -2.57 -3.39 12.50
N ASN A 57 -1.73 -3.02 13.46
CA ASN A 57 -0.86 -3.99 14.15
C ASN A 57 -1.66 -5.04 14.92
N GLY A 58 -2.76 -4.65 15.57
CA GLY A 58 -3.67 -5.59 16.24
C GLY A 58 -4.25 -6.62 15.27
N ILE A 59 -4.72 -6.17 14.11
CA ILE A 59 -5.23 -7.04 13.04
C ILE A 59 -4.11 -7.94 12.50
N LEU A 60 -2.92 -7.41 12.24
CA LEU A 60 -1.78 -8.19 11.77
C LEU A 60 -1.44 -9.32 12.75
N LYS A 61 -1.34 -9.03 14.06
CA LYS A 61 -1.06 -10.04 15.09
C LYS A 61 -2.13 -11.14 15.09
N TYR A 62 -3.40 -10.77 15.02
CA TYR A 62 -4.49 -11.74 14.93
C TYR A 62 -4.36 -12.63 13.67
N MET A 63 -4.06 -12.03 12.51
CA MET A 63 -3.84 -12.75 11.26
C MET A 63 -2.62 -13.67 11.31
N GLN A 64 -1.54 -13.28 11.99
CA GLN A 64 -0.36 -14.12 12.18
C GLN A 64 -0.70 -15.37 13.01
N VAL A 65 -1.44 -15.20 14.11
CA VAL A 65 -1.87 -16.32 14.98
C VAL A 65 -2.72 -17.35 14.21
N LYS A 66 -3.64 -16.88 13.37
CA LYS A 66 -4.58 -17.78 12.65
C LYS A 66 -4.08 -18.23 11.27
N GLY A 67 -3.19 -17.46 10.65
CA GLY A 67 -2.97 -17.48 9.20
C GLY A 67 -1.53 -17.67 8.75
N ASN A 68 -0.60 -17.97 9.65
CA ASN A 68 0.81 -18.23 9.31
C ASN A 68 1.04 -19.44 8.38
N ASN A 69 0.02 -20.28 8.17
CA ASN A 69 0.08 -21.40 7.22
C ASN A 69 -0.69 -21.11 5.93
N TRP A 70 -1.42 -19.99 5.82
CA TRP A 70 -2.17 -19.67 4.59
C TRP A 70 -1.24 -19.39 3.41
N PRO A 71 -1.70 -19.62 2.16
CA PRO A 71 -0.94 -19.27 0.97
C PRO A 71 -0.56 -17.78 0.94
N PRO A 72 0.63 -17.41 0.41
CA PRO A 72 1.08 -16.01 0.33
C PRO A 72 0.07 -15.07 -0.35
N ILE A 73 -0.58 -15.50 -1.44
CA ILE A 73 -1.60 -14.69 -2.11
C ILE A 73 -2.82 -14.41 -1.22
N THR A 74 -3.26 -15.38 -0.41
CA THR A 74 -4.35 -15.19 0.55
C THR A 74 -3.98 -14.15 1.59
N ARG A 75 -2.75 -14.20 2.13
CA ARG A 75 -2.25 -13.18 3.07
C ARG A 75 -2.20 -11.80 2.43
N LEU A 76 -1.75 -11.71 1.17
CA LEU A 76 -1.71 -10.44 0.44
C LEU A 76 -3.11 -9.86 0.26
N MET A 77 -4.11 -10.69 -0.05
CA MET A 77 -5.51 -10.26 -0.13
C MET A 77 -6.01 -9.73 1.21
N LEU A 78 -5.75 -10.45 2.30
CA LEU A 78 -6.16 -10.06 3.65
C LEU A 78 -5.49 -8.78 4.14
N TYR A 79 -4.20 -8.60 3.84
CA TYR A 79 -3.49 -7.36 4.08
C TYR A 79 -4.18 -6.18 3.38
N ARG A 80 -4.48 -6.32 2.09
CA ARG A 80 -5.12 -5.25 1.30
C ARG A 80 -6.51 -4.90 1.85
N SER A 81 -7.32 -5.90 2.21
CA SER A 81 -8.72 -5.68 2.59
C SER A 81 -8.92 -5.25 4.05
N ASN A 82 -8.07 -5.68 4.99
CA ASN A 82 -8.30 -5.45 6.42
C ASN A 82 -7.26 -4.55 7.10
N ILE A 83 -6.02 -4.50 6.58
CA ILE A 83 -4.94 -3.74 7.20
C ILE A 83 -4.74 -2.43 6.44
N ARG A 84 -4.47 -2.52 5.13
CA ARG A 84 -4.19 -1.35 4.29
C ARG A 84 -5.39 -0.41 4.15
N SER A 85 -6.59 -0.97 4.09
CA SER A 85 -7.84 -0.23 3.96
C SER A 85 -8.11 0.74 5.11
N LEU A 86 -7.59 0.46 6.32
CA LEU A 86 -7.79 1.30 7.51
C LEU A 86 -7.24 2.70 7.36
N TRP A 87 -6.15 2.86 6.62
CA TRP A 87 -5.51 4.15 6.39
C TRP A 87 -5.69 4.66 4.95
N GLU A 88 -5.98 3.80 3.96
CA GLU A 88 -6.24 4.25 2.58
C GLU A 88 -7.47 5.16 2.46
N TYR A 89 -8.44 5.07 3.38
CA TYR A 89 -9.61 5.93 3.40
C TYR A 89 -9.27 7.42 3.41
N ALA A 90 -8.29 7.83 4.22
CA ALA A 90 -7.88 9.23 4.37
C ALA A 90 -6.64 9.58 3.54
N ALA A 91 -6.15 8.66 2.70
CA ALA A 91 -4.87 8.80 2.00
C ALA A 91 -4.75 10.07 1.12
N PRO A 92 -5.76 10.48 0.32
CA PRO A 92 -5.67 11.72 -0.45
C PRO A 92 -5.49 12.97 0.42
N LEU A 93 -6.04 12.96 1.64
CA LEU A 93 -5.93 14.07 2.59
C LEU A 93 -4.54 14.05 3.24
N MET A 94 -4.09 12.86 3.64
CA MET A 94 -2.79 12.67 4.28
C MET A 94 -1.61 12.99 3.34
N SER A 95 -1.71 12.73 2.03
CA SER A 95 -0.61 13.01 1.09
C SER A 95 -0.17 14.47 1.06
N ILE A 96 -1.04 15.39 1.47
CA ILE A 96 -0.77 16.83 1.52
C ILE A 96 -0.55 17.29 2.95
N ALA A 97 -1.30 16.72 3.88
CA ALA A 97 -1.28 17.16 5.26
C ALA A 97 -0.02 16.74 6.03
N LEU A 98 0.60 15.62 5.62
CA LEU A 98 1.70 14.99 6.34
C LEU A 98 3.02 15.10 5.57
N LYS A 99 4.11 15.27 6.32
CA LYS A 99 5.48 15.16 5.82
C LYS A 99 5.91 13.69 5.74
N ASN A 100 6.96 13.42 4.97
CA ASN A 100 7.45 12.05 4.72
C ASN A 100 7.72 11.23 5.99
N ASN A 101 8.31 11.85 7.02
CA ASN A 101 8.62 11.18 8.29
C ASN A 101 7.38 10.92 9.16
N GLU A 102 6.26 11.57 8.89
CA GLU A 102 5.02 11.36 9.64
C GLU A 102 4.28 10.08 9.20
N PHE A 103 4.71 9.46 8.09
CA PHE A 103 4.21 8.16 7.63
C PHE A 103 4.93 6.97 8.28
N ASP A 104 6.06 7.18 8.96
CA ASP A 104 6.96 6.12 9.42
C ASP A 104 6.26 5.02 10.23
N LEU A 105 5.31 5.42 11.10
CA LEU A 105 4.54 4.47 11.90
C LEU A 105 3.71 3.52 11.02
N ILE A 106 3.00 4.03 10.02
CA ILE A 106 2.16 3.21 9.14
C ILE A 106 3.05 2.44 8.15
N GLU A 107 4.14 3.05 7.68
CA GLU A 107 5.09 2.39 6.77
C GLU A 107 5.73 1.18 7.44
N SER A 108 6.07 1.29 8.73
CA SER A 108 6.54 0.16 9.54
C SER A 108 5.48 -0.96 9.60
N VAL A 109 4.20 -0.63 9.76
CA VAL A 109 3.12 -1.64 9.74
C VAL A 109 3.00 -2.29 8.36
N GLN A 110 3.12 -1.51 7.28
CA GLN A 110 3.14 -2.05 5.92
C GLN A 110 4.33 -3.02 5.73
N GLU A 111 5.53 -2.66 6.16
CA GLU A 111 6.72 -3.53 6.06
C GLU A 111 6.54 -4.86 6.81
N LYS A 112 6.06 -4.80 8.06
CA LYS A 112 5.77 -6.01 8.86
C LYS A 112 4.69 -6.87 8.23
N SER A 113 3.64 -6.23 7.70
CA SER A 113 2.55 -6.94 7.04
C SER A 113 3.03 -7.64 5.78
N LEU A 114 3.86 -6.97 4.96
CA LEU A 114 4.38 -7.57 3.73
C LEU A 114 5.43 -8.65 4.02
N ALA A 115 6.21 -8.54 5.09
CA ALA A 115 7.07 -9.63 5.56
C ALA A 115 6.25 -10.88 5.90
N TRP A 116 5.15 -10.71 6.64
CA TRP A 116 4.21 -11.80 6.94
C TRP A 116 3.59 -12.41 5.68
N VAL A 117 3.21 -11.59 4.70
CA VAL A 117 2.71 -12.04 3.39
C VAL A 117 3.73 -12.96 2.72
N MET A 118 5.01 -12.59 2.75
CA MET A 118 6.10 -13.37 2.15
C MET A 118 6.55 -14.56 3.01
N GLY A 119 6.00 -14.71 4.23
CA GLY A 119 6.46 -15.72 5.18
C GLY A 119 7.90 -15.50 5.64
N SER A 120 8.36 -14.25 5.67
CA SER A 120 9.69 -13.86 6.13
C SER A 120 9.67 -13.22 7.51
N SER A 121 10.83 -13.15 8.16
CA SER A 121 10.99 -12.46 9.45
C SER A 121 10.84 -10.94 9.27
N GLU A 122 10.55 -10.19 10.35
CA GLU A 122 10.53 -8.72 10.29
C GLU A 122 11.88 -8.15 9.83
N HIS A 123 13.00 -8.74 10.27
CA HIS A 123 14.35 -8.33 9.87
C HIS A 123 14.55 -8.46 8.35
N SER A 124 14.22 -9.63 7.79
CA SER A 124 14.27 -9.85 6.34
C SER A 124 13.29 -8.95 5.60
N GLY A 125 12.10 -8.72 6.18
CA GLY A 125 11.11 -7.76 5.70
C GLY A 125 11.69 -6.37 5.48
N HIS A 126 12.40 -5.86 6.48
CA HIS A 126 13.05 -4.56 6.45
C HIS A 126 14.22 -4.52 5.45
N GLN A 127 15.08 -5.54 5.49
CA GLN A 127 16.26 -5.65 4.61
C GLN A 127 15.86 -5.69 3.13
N TYR A 128 14.84 -6.48 2.79
CA TYR A 128 14.37 -6.70 1.43
C TYR A 128 13.12 -5.86 1.09
N ARG A 129 12.83 -4.79 1.84
CA ARG A 129 11.56 -4.03 1.72
C ARG A 129 11.19 -3.63 0.29
N ARG A 130 12.17 -3.19 -0.52
CA ARG A 130 11.95 -2.79 -1.93
C ARG A 130 11.57 -3.98 -2.79
N LEU A 131 12.27 -5.10 -2.64
CA LEU A 131 11.99 -6.32 -3.37
C LEU A 131 10.63 -6.90 -2.97
N ILE A 132 10.31 -6.94 -1.67
CA ILE A 132 9.03 -7.43 -1.16
C ILE A 132 7.85 -6.58 -1.66
N ARG A 133 8.00 -5.26 -1.68
CA ARG A 133 7.05 -4.32 -2.31
C ARG A 133 6.84 -4.67 -3.78
N SER A 134 7.94 -4.87 -4.50
CA SER A 134 7.91 -5.27 -5.91
C SER A 134 7.19 -6.61 -6.10
N LEU A 135 7.56 -7.67 -5.36
CA LEU A 135 6.93 -8.99 -5.43
C LEU A 135 5.44 -8.98 -5.08
N SER A 136 5.04 -8.20 -4.08
CA SER A 136 3.63 -8.09 -3.65
C SER A 136 2.78 -7.16 -4.54
N GLY A 137 3.41 -6.39 -5.44
CA GLY A 137 2.74 -5.36 -6.21
C GLY A 137 2.20 -4.22 -5.34
N ILE A 138 2.90 -3.87 -4.25
CA ILE A 138 2.52 -2.84 -3.27
C ILE A 138 3.58 -1.76 -3.22
N GLU A 139 3.20 -0.53 -3.57
CA GLU A 139 4.07 0.65 -3.54
C GLU A 139 4.38 1.11 -2.10
N SER A 140 5.32 2.05 -1.93
CA SER A 140 5.45 2.78 -0.66
C SER A 140 4.13 3.50 -0.31
N LEU A 141 3.91 3.85 0.96
CA LEU A 141 2.71 4.59 1.34
C LEU A 141 2.66 5.96 0.67
N ILE A 142 3.80 6.66 0.60
CA ILE A 142 3.89 7.98 -0.01
C ILE A 142 3.44 7.90 -1.48
N ASP A 143 4.03 7.01 -2.26
CA ASP A 143 3.69 6.86 -3.68
C ASP A 143 2.23 6.44 -3.88
N ARG A 144 1.72 5.56 -3.00
CA ARG A 144 0.33 5.11 -3.02
C ARG A 144 -0.62 6.25 -2.71
N PHE A 145 -0.32 7.07 -1.71
CA PHE A 145 -1.18 8.15 -1.25
C PHE A 145 -1.21 9.26 -2.29
N GLU A 146 -0.06 9.58 -2.90
CA GLU A 146 0.02 10.46 -4.08
C GLU A 146 -0.85 9.92 -5.23
N THR A 147 -0.78 8.62 -5.52
CA THR A 147 -1.66 7.98 -6.53
C THR A 147 -3.14 8.12 -6.19
N LEU A 148 -3.50 8.05 -4.91
CA LEU A 148 -4.88 8.24 -4.44
C LEU A 148 -5.31 9.72 -4.50
N GLN A 149 -4.40 10.67 -4.25
CA GLN A 149 -4.63 12.09 -4.47
C GLN A 149 -4.87 12.43 -5.95
N ILE A 150 -4.07 11.86 -6.85
CA ILE A 150 -4.28 12.01 -8.31
C ILE A 150 -5.67 11.51 -8.68
N LYS A 151 -6.08 10.33 -8.17
CA LYS A 151 -7.44 9.80 -8.38
C LYS A 151 -8.52 10.71 -7.80
N PHE A 152 -8.27 11.32 -6.64
CA PHE A 152 -9.17 12.29 -6.06
C PHE A 152 -9.38 13.50 -6.99
N GLY A 153 -8.31 14.07 -7.55
CA GLY A 153 -8.41 15.14 -8.55
C GLY A 153 -9.21 14.74 -9.80
N ILE A 154 -9.02 13.51 -10.29
CA ILE A 154 -9.83 12.95 -11.38
C ILE A 154 -11.31 12.92 -11.00
N HIS A 155 -11.65 12.41 -9.82
CA HIS A 155 -13.03 12.37 -9.33
C HIS A 155 -13.66 13.75 -9.23
N VAL A 156 -12.93 14.73 -8.67
CA VAL A 156 -13.41 16.12 -8.58
C VAL A 156 -13.68 16.70 -9.97
N SER A 157 -12.81 16.44 -10.95
CA SER A 157 -12.94 16.99 -12.30
C SER A 157 -14.13 16.46 -13.12
N ILE A 158 -14.70 15.33 -12.70
CA ILE A 158 -15.87 14.71 -13.35
C ILE A 158 -17.14 14.85 -12.49
N CYS A 159 -17.07 15.56 -11.36
CA CYS A 159 -18.25 15.85 -10.55
C CYS A 159 -19.26 16.71 -11.33
N SER A 160 -20.54 16.57 -10.98
CA SER A 160 -21.59 17.47 -11.46
C SER A 160 -21.24 18.92 -11.13
N THR A 161 -21.59 19.85 -12.01
CA THR A 161 -21.42 21.30 -11.81
C THR A 161 -22.09 21.81 -10.54
N ASN A 162 -23.14 21.14 -10.08
CA ASN A 162 -23.89 21.51 -8.88
C ASN A 162 -23.31 20.86 -7.60
N ASN A 163 -22.12 20.25 -7.68
CA ASN A 163 -21.50 19.64 -6.53
C ASN A 163 -21.00 20.75 -5.56
N PRO A 164 -21.42 20.74 -4.28
CA PRO A 164 -21.02 21.76 -3.30
C PRO A 164 -19.50 21.88 -3.12
N LEU A 165 -18.75 20.81 -3.36
CA LEU A 165 -17.29 20.85 -3.32
C LEU A 165 -16.71 21.75 -4.41
N LEU A 166 -17.28 21.75 -5.63
CA LEU A 166 -16.81 22.61 -6.72
C LEU A 166 -17.08 24.08 -6.42
N GLU A 167 -18.25 24.37 -5.83
CA GLU A 167 -18.58 25.71 -5.37
C GLU A 167 -17.59 26.19 -4.29
N LEU A 168 -17.32 25.34 -3.29
CA LEU A 168 -16.35 25.65 -2.23
C LEU A 168 -14.93 25.87 -2.77
N ILE A 169 -14.50 25.04 -3.73
CA ILE A 169 -13.21 25.21 -4.41
C ILE A 169 -13.17 26.57 -5.10
N SER A 170 -14.19 26.91 -5.89
CA SER A 170 -14.26 28.18 -6.61
C SER A 170 -14.22 29.38 -5.66
N GLN A 171 -14.96 29.35 -4.56
CA GLN A 171 -14.94 30.43 -3.56
C GLN A 171 -13.55 30.61 -2.94
N ILE A 172 -12.86 29.51 -2.59
CA ILE A 172 -11.52 29.57 -2.01
C ILE A 172 -10.47 30.02 -3.05
N GLU A 173 -10.63 29.63 -4.32
CA GLU A 173 -9.75 30.08 -5.42
C GLU A 173 -9.91 31.58 -5.68
N MET A 174 -11.14 32.09 -5.67
CA MET A 174 -11.43 33.53 -5.83
C MET A 174 -10.91 34.36 -4.65
N ASN A 175 -10.95 33.82 -3.43
CA ASN A 175 -10.44 34.49 -2.25
C ASN A 175 -9.74 33.53 -1.28
N LYS A 176 -8.42 33.35 -1.47
CA LYS A 176 -7.57 32.48 -0.63
C LYS A 176 -7.52 32.88 0.85
N THR A 177 -7.99 34.08 1.22
CA THR A 177 -8.05 34.50 2.63
C THR A 177 -9.21 33.87 3.39
N LEU A 178 -10.24 33.37 2.68
CA LEU A 178 -11.39 32.66 3.28
C LEU A 178 -11.00 31.35 3.97
N ALA A 179 -9.86 30.77 3.61
CA ALA A 179 -9.40 29.50 4.13
C ALA A 179 -8.09 29.63 4.91
N ASN A 180 -8.03 28.98 6.08
CA ASN A 180 -6.79 28.78 6.84
C ASN A 180 -5.74 28.06 5.97
N ASN A 181 -4.45 28.34 6.18
CA ASN A 181 -3.32 27.64 5.57
C ASN A 181 -3.33 26.11 5.82
N LYS A 182 -4.06 25.63 6.83
CA LYS A 182 -4.29 24.19 7.05
C LYS A 182 -5.39 23.59 6.16
N SER A 183 -6.13 24.40 5.41
CA SER A 183 -7.18 23.93 4.51
C SER A 183 -6.57 23.14 3.35
N LEU A 184 -7.03 21.91 3.18
CA LEU A 184 -6.57 21.03 2.10
C LEU A 184 -7.01 21.54 0.72
N ILE A 185 -8.16 22.23 0.65
CA ILE A 185 -8.63 22.86 -0.59
C ILE A 185 -7.72 24.03 -0.98
N LYS A 186 -7.34 24.88 -0.01
CA LYS A 186 -6.40 25.98 -0.23
C LYS A 186 -5.02 25.49 -0.66
N ASN A 187 -4.65 24.28 -0.23
CA ASN A 187 -3.42 23.58 -0.61
C ASN A 187 -3.63 22.62 -1.79
N ASP A 188 -4.60 22.91 -2.67
CA ASP A 188 -4.75 22.29 -3.98
C ASP A 188 -4.88 20.75 -3.97
N ILE A 189 -5.62 20.20 -3.01
CA ILE A 189 -5.81 18.74 -2.91
C ILE A 189 -6.34 18.05 -4.15
N HIS A 190 -7.11 18.77 -4.94
CA HIS A 190 -7.72 18.31 -6.17
C HIS A 190 -6.83 18.53 -7.42
N ASN A 191 -5.67 19.20 -7.29
CA ASN A 191 -4.86 19.66 -8.41
C ASN A 191 -3.38 19.26 -8.30
N HIS A 192 -3.12 17.97 -8.08
CA HIS A 192 -1.77 17.40 -8.11
C HIS A 192 -1.10 17.63 -9.49
N ASP A 193 0.22 17.80 -9.56
CA ASP A 193 0.91 18.10 -10.82
C ASP A 193 0.73 17.00 -11.88
N GLU A 194 0.83 15.75 -11.47
CA GLU A 194 0.56 14.59 -12.33
C GLU A 194 -0.88 14.59 -12.87
N PHE A 195 -1.85 15.11 -12.10
CA PHE A 195 -3.23 15.23 -12.56
C PHE A 195 -3.35 16.23 -13.72
N LYS A 196 -2.54 17.31 -13.76
CA LYS A 196 -2.52 18.28 -14.88
C LYS A 196 -2.14 17.61 -16.20
N ILE A 197 -1.27 16.60 -16.16
CA ILE A 197 -0.88 15.79 -17.33
C ILE A 197 -2.02 14.87 -17.79
N ILE A 198 -2.77 14.30 -16.83
CA ILE A 198 -3.87 13.36 -17.10
C ILE A 198 -5.12 14.10 -17.62
N LYS A 199 -5.42 15.28 -17.07
CA LYS A 199 -6.66 16.05 -17.28
C LYS A 199 -7.09 16.16 -18.75
N PRO A 200 -6.22 16.49 -19.73
CA PRO A 200 -6.62 16.61 -21.14
C PRO A 200 -7.12 15.29 -21.77
N ASN A 201 -6.75 14.15 -21.19
CA ASN A 201 -7.01 12.83 -21.75
C ASN A 201 -8.02 12.02 -20.93
N ILE A 202 -8.68 12.60 -19.91
CA ILE A 202 -9.61 11.89 -19.02
C ILE A 202 -10.75 11.19 -19.77
N LYS A 203 -11.25 11.80 -20.86
CA LYS A 203 -12.32 11.24 -21.68
C LYS A 203 -11.86 10.10 -22.61
N LYS A 204 -10.54 9.87 -22.75
CA LYS A 204 -10.02 8.80 -23.62
C LYS A 204 -10.14 7.45 -22.90
N ASN A 205 -10.90 6.53 -23.49
CA ASN A 205 -11.12 5.19 -22.95
C ASN A 205 -9.79 4.48 -22.63
N GLY A 206 -9.68 3.97 -21.41
CA GLY A 206 -8.51 3.24 -20.93
C GLY A 206 -7.25 4.07 -20.63
N PHE A 207 -7.21 5.38 -20.95
CA PHE A 207 -6.02 6.22 -20.74
C PHE A 207 -5.62 6.27 -19.27
N ILE A 208 -6.57 6.63 -18.39
CA ILE A 208 -6.33 6.76 -16.94
C ILE A 208 -5.81 5.44 -16.35
N GLN A 209 -6.47 4.33 -16.69
CA GLN A 209 -6.09 3.01 -16.20
C GLN A 209 -4.67 2.64 -16.64
N ASN A 210 -4.34 2.88 -17.90
CA ASN A 210 -3.01 2.61 -18.45
C ASN A 210 -1.94 3.53 -17.83
N HIS A 211 -2.25 4.81 -17.62
CA HIS A 211 -1.34 5.78 -17.01
C HIS A 211 -1.00 5.39 -15.57
N LEU A 212 -2.02 5.14 -14.74
CA LEU A 212 -1.82 4.74 -13.34
C LEU A 212 -1.16 3.36 -13.23
N TYR A 213 -1.44 2.45 -14.17
CA TYR A 213 -0.74 1.16 -14.24
C TYR A 213 0.74 1.35 -14.55
N LYS A 214 1.08 2.16 -15.57
CA LYS A 214 2.48 2.46 -15.93
C LYS A 214 3.23 3.10 -14.77
N ARG A 215 2.62 4.10 -14.11
CA ARG A 215 3.18 4.74 -12.92
C ARG A 215 3.49 3.70 -11.85
N LYS A 216 2.50 2.89 -11.47
CA LYS A 216 2.66 1.85 -10.45
C LYS A 216 3.76 0.85 -10.79
N VAL A 217 3.79 0.34 -12.02
CA VAL A 217 4.84 -0.61 -12.44
C VAL A 217 6.21 0.07 -12.44
N GLY A 218 6.31 1.32 -12.90
CA GLY A 218 7.54 2.10 -12.84
C GLY A 218 8.10 2.21 -11.43
N LEU A 219 7.25 2.55 -10.45
CA LEU A 219 7.62 2.64 -9.03
C LEU A 219 8.07 1.30 -8.45
N LEU A 220 7.42 0.20 -8.83
CA LEU A 220 7.76 -1.15 -8.37
C LEU A 220 9.05 -1.70 -9.02
N SER A 221 9.47 -1.13 -10.14
CA SER A 221 10.62 -1.59 -10.93
C SER A 221 11.89 -0.76 -10.73
N ILE A 222 11.89 0.22 -9.81
CA ILE A 222 13.09 1.01 -9.49
C ILE A 222 14.18 0.10 -8.96
N THR A 223 15.36 0.10 -9.58
CA THR A 223 16.59 -0.59 -9.15
C THR A 223 17.61 0.42 -8.58
N ARG A 224 18.51 -0.02 -7.70
CA ARG A 224 19.61 0.84 -7.15
C ARG A 224 21.02 0.38 -7.54
N SER A 225 21.14 -0.85 -8.00
CA SER A 225 22.40 -1.46 -8.40
C SER A 225 22.13 -2.55 -9.43
N ASP A 226 23.17 -2.96 -10.14
CA ASP A 226 23.08 -4.09 -11.08
C ASP A 226 22.81 -5.42 -10.39
N THR A 227 23.05 -5.52 -9.09
CA THR A 227 22.77 -6.72 -8.29
C THR A 227 21.33 -6.78 -7.76
N ASP A 228 20.53 -5.73 -7.98
CA ASP A 228 19.16 -5.64 -7.46
C ASP A 228 18.25 -6.68 -8.14
N ARG A 229 17.71 -7.62 -7.35
CA ARG A 229 16.83 -8.70 -7.84
C ARG A 229 15.54 -8.17 -8.48
N ILE A 230 15.15 -6.92 -8.20
CA ILE A 230 14.01 -6.26 -8.85
C ILE A 230 14.17 -6.21 -10.38
N LYS A 231 15.40 -6.20 -10.91
CA LYS A 231 15.64 -6.18 -12.37
C LYS A 231 15.08 -7.41 -13.10
N PHE A 232 14.97 -8.54 -12.39
CA PHE A 232 14.36 -9.76 -12.91
C PHE A 232 12.83 -9.70 -12.86
N LEU A 233 12.26 -8.62 -12.28
CA LEU A 233 10.83 -8.46 -12.11
C LEU A 233 10.15 -7.70 -13.26
N ASN A 234 10.08 -8.32 -14.45
CA ASN A 234 9.49 -7.70 -15.64
C ASN A 234 7.94 -7.61 -15.61
N LYS A 235 7.31 -7.15 -16.69
CA LYS A 235 5.84 -6.99 -16.75
C LYS A 235 5.07 -8.30 -16.93
N TYR A 236 5.68 -9.33 -17.52
CA TYR A 236 5.03 -10.59 -17.92
C TYR A 236 4.85 -11.55 -16.73
N ILE A 237 5.76 -11.48 -15.77
CA ILE A 237 5.72 -12.29 -14.55
C ILE A 237 4.66 -11.81 -13.54
N ARG A 238 4.06 -10.64 -13.77
CA ARG A 238 3.16 -9.96 -12.82
C ARG A 238 1.72 -10.23 -13.17
N TYR A 239 0.92 -10.59 -12.18
CA TYR A 239 -0.49 -10.83 -12.40
C TYR A 239 -1.21 -9.51 -12.74
N ARG A 240 -1.91 -9.48 -13.88
CA ARG A 240 -2.52 -8.25 -14.45
C ARG A 240 -3.38 -7.44 -13.48
N ARG A 241 -4.08 -8.08 -12.54
CA ARG A 241 -4.97 -7.37 -11.59
C ARG A 241 -4.26 -6.93 -10.31
N SER A 242 -3.33 -7.74 -9.79
CA SER A 242 -2.72 -7.49 -8.48
C SER A 242 -1.35 -6.84 -8.58
N ASN A 243 -0.70 -6.95 -9.75
CA ASN A 243 0.71 -6.66 -10.02
C ASN A 243 1.71 -7.45 -9.15
N ALA A 244 1.22 -8.47 -8.45
CA ALA A 244 2.04 -9.37 -7.67
C ALA A 244 2.73 -10.39 -8.58
N ASP A 245 3.90 -10.84 -8.15
CA ASP A 245 4.74 -11.81 -8.82
C ASP A 245 4.09 -13.20 -8.85
N VAL A 246 4.39 -13.96 -9.90
CA VAL A 246 3.93 -15.34 -10.09
C VAL A 246 4.24 -16.25 -8.90
N SER A 247 5.31 -16.00 -8.15
CA SER A 247 5.69 -16.77 -6.96
C SER A 247 4.60 -16.84 -5.89
N LEU A 248 3.73 -15.82 -5.79
CA LEU A 248 2.62 -15.81 -4.85
C LEU A 248 1.44 -16.68 -5.30
N TYR A 249 1.38 -17.05 -6.58
CA TYR A 249 0.27 -17.76 -7.21
C TYR A 249 0.51 -19.26 -7.41
N ILE A 250 1.69 -19.76 -7.05
CA ILE A 250 2.00 -21.20 -7.03
C ILE A 250 1.03 -21.90 -6.08
N LYS A 251 0.40 -22.99 -6.55
CA LYS A 251 -0.72 -23.63 -5.84
C LYS A 251 -0.26 -24.30 -4.55
N GLU A 252 0.90 -24.96 -4.61
CA GLU A 252 1.49 -25.64 -3.46
C GLU A 252 2.20 -24.61 -2.58
N THR A 253 1.74 -24.48 -1.32
CA THR A 253 2.20 -23.41 -0.42
C THR A 253 3.69 -23.48 -0.13
N ASP A 254 4.26 -24.68 -0.04
CA ASP A 254 5.69 -24.83 0.24
C ASP A 254 6.57 -24.49 -0.96
N LEU A 255 6.11 -24.81 -2.18
CA LEU A 255 6.79 -24.39 -3.41
C LEU A 255 6.71 -22.87 -3.59
N SER A 256 5.55 -22.26 -3.29
CA SER A 256 5.40 -20.80 -3.29
C SER A 256 6.40 -20.12 -2.32
N LYS A 257 6.51 -20.62 -1.09
CA LYS A 257 7.50 -20.13 -0.11
C LYS A 257 8.94 -20.31 -0.60
N MET A 258 9.23 -21.45 -1.22
CA MET A 258 10.55 -21.75 -1.77
C MET A 258 10.91 -20.80 -2.91
N GLU A 259 9.98 -20.52 -3.81
CA GLU A 259 10.18 -19.56 -4.90
C GLU A 259 10.31 -18.12 -4.38
N ILE A 260 9.54 -17.71 -3.38
CA ILE A 260 9.73 -16.40 -2.73
C ILE A 260 11.15 -16.30 -2.14
N LYS A 261 11.64 -17.35 -1.48
CA LYS A 261 13.04 -17.40 -1.00
C LYS A 261 14.04 -17.35 -2.14
N TRP A 262 13.74 -17.99 -3.28
CA TRP A 262 14.55 -17.89 -4.50
C TRP A 262 14.64 -16.44 -5.00
N ARG A 263 13.50 -15.75 -5.12
CA ARG A 263 13.44 -14.33 -5.50
C ARG A 263 14.32 -13.46 -4.61
N MET A 264 14.32 -13.74 -3.31
CA MET A 264 15.15 -13.05 -2.31
C MET A 264 16.60 -13.53 -2.21
N SER A 265 17.03 -14.53 -3.00
CA SER A 265 18.35 -15.17 -2.90
C SER A 265 18.65 -15.78 -1.53
N THR A 266 17.61 -16.30 -0.85
CA THR A 266 17.67 -16.90 0.49
C THR A 266 17.25 -18.37 0.52
N VAL A 267 17.06 -18.98 -0.65
CA VAL A 267 16.77 -20.41 -0.75
C VAL A 267 17.94 -21.20 -0.15
N PHE A 268 17.61 -22.17 0.71
CA PHE A 268 18.57 -22.98 1.47
C PHE A 268 19.63 -22.18 2.25
N PHE A 269 19.32 -20.95 2.67
CA PHE A 269 20.20 -20.16 3.53
C PHE A 269 20.63 -20.96 4.78
N LYS A 270 21.93 -20.92 5.11
CA LYS A 270 22.58 -21.69 6.19
C LYS A 270 22.51 -23.21 6.07
N LYS A 271 22.11 -23.76 4.92
CA LYS A 271 22.23 -25.20 4.64
C LYS A 271 23.61 -25.49 4.05
N ILE A 272 24.04 -26.73 4.20
CA ILE A 272 25.25 -27.24 3.54
C ILE A 272 24.85 -27.86 2.21
N CYS A 273 25.60 -27.55 1.15
CA CYS A 273 25.40 -28.16 -0.17
C CYS A 273 25.65 -29.68 -0.08
N VAL A 274 24.67 -30.47 -0.48
CA VAL A 274 24.76 -31.95 -0.36
C VAL A 274 25.85 -32.55 -1.25
N ALA A 275 26.21 -31.88 -2.36
CA ALA A 275 27.22 -32.33 -3.31
C ALA A 275 28.65 -31.95 -2.89
N CYS A 276 28.95 -30.66 -2.71
CA CYS A 276 30.32 -30.18 -2.44
C CYS A 276 30.64 -29.96 -0.96
N LYS A 277 29.67 -30.14 -0.06
CA LYS A 277 29.80 -29.98 1.41
C LYS A 277 30.16 -28.57 1.91
N ASN A 278 30.15 -27.56 1.05
CA ASN A 278 30.30 -26.15 1.43
C ASN A 278 28.97 -25.50 1.81
N GLU A 279 29.01 -24.34 2.48
CA GLU A 279 27.80 -23.54 2.75
C GLU A 279 27.07 -23.20 1.45
N PHE A 280 25.76 -23.42 1.44
CA PHE A 280 24.96 -23.25 0.23
C PHE A 280 24.93 -21.79 -0.23
N ARG A 281 25.00 -21.63 -1.54
CA ARG A 281 24.91 -20.38 -2.31
C ARG A 281 24.14 -20.70 -3.57
N LEU A 282 23.42 -19.72 -4.11
CA LEU A 282 22.57 -19.92 -5.29
C LEU A 282 23.35 -20.47 -6.51
N SER A 283 24.65 -20.14 -6.64
CA SER A 283 25.50 -20.66 -7.71
C SER A 283 25.66 -22.19 -7.68
N HIS A 284 25.57 -22.84 -6.52
CA HIS A 284 25.68 -24.29 -6.41
C HIS A 284 24.61 -25.03 -7.22
N LEU A 285 23.47 -24.42 -7.51
CA LEU A 285 22.46 -25.05 -8.37
C LEU A 285 23.00 -25.28 -9.77
N LYS A 286 23.71 -24.30 -10.31
CA LYS A 286 24.42 -24.44 -11.58
C LYS A 286 25.66 -25.32 -11.42
N ASP A 287 26.49 -24.99 -10.43
CA ASP A 287 27.84 -25.54 -10.32
C ASP A 287 27.87 -27.01 -9.84
N CYS A 288 26.92 -27.41 -9.00
CA CYS A 288 26.86 -28.75 -8.41
C CYS A 288 25.69 -29.61 -8.89
N PHE A 289 24.58 -28.99 -9.30
CA PHE A 289 23.36 -29.73 -9.67
C PHE A 289 22.98 -29.58 -11.15
N TYR A 290 23.74 -28.80 -11.92
CA TYR A 290 23.45 -28.51 -13.34
C TYR A 290 22.04 -27.98 -13.60
N VAL A 291 21.44 -27.34 -12.59
CA VAL A 291 20.14 -26.68 -12.67
C VAL A 291 20.38 -25.23 -13.12
N THR A 292 19.93 -24.90 -14.33
CA THR A 292 19.79 -23.49 -14.76
C THR A 292 18.75 -22.80 -13.87
N GLY A 293 18.76 -21.47 -13.79
CA GLY A 293 17.92 -20.74 -12.83
C GLY A 293 16.42 -21.10 -12.89
N THR A 294 15.63 -20.63 -11.92
CA THR A 294 14.17 -20.60 -12.09
C THR A 294 13.70 -19.30 -12.73
N ASP A 295 14.59 -18.31 -12.88
CA ASP A 295 14.24 -16.97 -13.35
C ASP A 295 13.67 -16.95 -14.78
N GLU A 296 14.08 -17.89 -15.65
CA GLU A 296 13.53 -18.04 -17.00
C GLU A 296 12.10 -18.61 -17.06
N LEU A 297 11.68 -19.34 -16.03
CA LEU A 297 10.34 -19.98 -15.97
C LEU A 297 9.29 -19.12 -15.27
N LEU A 298 9.64 -17.89 -14.90
CA LEU A 298 8.78 -17.04 -14.09
C LEU A 298 7.73 -16.32 -14.94
N ASP A 299 7.01 -17.04 -15.80
CA ASP A 299 5.82 -16.58 -16.49
C ASP A 299 4.60 -17.35 -15.97
N PHE A 300 3.43 -16.72 -15.95
CA PHE A 300 2.18 -17.41 -15.63
C PHE A 300 1.86 -18.56 -16.59
N LYS A 301 2.36 -18.49 -17.83
CA LYS A 301 2.23 -19.57 -18.81
C LYS A 301 3.01 -20.83 -18.41
N ASP A 302 4.16 -20.63 -17.74
CA ASP A 302 5.12 -21.68 -17.44
C ASP A 302 5.08 -22.13 -15.98
N ILE A 303 4.05 -21.70 -15.23
CA ILE A 303 3.92 -21.96 -13.78
C ILE A 303 3.98 -23.46 -13.44
N ARG A 304 3.47 -24.35 -14.32
CA ARG A 304 3.56 -25.80 -14.12
C ARG A 304 4.98 -26.32 -14.26
N GLU A 305 5.74 -25.79 -15.20
CA GLU A 305 7.15 -26.15 -15.39
C GLU A 305 7.97 -25.64 -14.20
N LEU A 306 7.71 -24.42 -13.76
CA LEU A 306 8.30 -23.84 -12.54
C LEU A 306 8.03 -24.74 -11.32
N GLU A 307 6.78 -25.15 -11.10
CA GLU A 307 6.41 -26.07 -10.02
C GLU A 307 7.16 -27.40 -10.09
N ASN A 308 7.27 -27.99 -11.29
CA ASN A 308 8.02 -29.24 -11.48
C ASN A 308 9.51 -29.07 -11.17
N ARG A 309 10.12 -27.96 -11.62
CA ARG A 309 11.53 -27.66 -11.32
C ARG A 309 11.76 -27.43 -9.83
N LEU A 310 10.87 -26.70 -9.17
CA LEU A 310 10.94 -26.49 -7.71
C LEU A 310 10.85 -27.81 -6.95
N LYS A 311 10.01 -28.76 -7.37
CA LYS A 311 9.94 -30.10 -6.76
C LYS A 311 11.25 -30.87 -6.90
N ILE A 312 11.91 -30.78 -8.05
CA ILE A 312 13.22 -31.41 -8.27
C ILE A 312 14.25 -30.80 -7.30
N ILE A 313 14.32 -29.47 -7.24
CA ILE A 313 15.26 -28.75 -6.36
C ILE A 313 14.97 -29.07 -4.88
N LYS A 314 13.69 -29.16 -4.50
CA LYS A 314 13.27 -29.48 -3.13
C LYS A 314 13.78 -30.86 -2.70
N LYS A 315 13.60 -31.88 -3.55
CA LYS A 315 14.08 -33.26 -3.31
C LYS A 315 15.59 -33.37 -3.12
N MET A 316 16.39 -32.40 -3.56
CA MET A 316 17.84 -32.40 -3.34
C MET A 316 18.21 -32.10 -1.88
N TYR A 317 17.29 -31.55 -1.08
CA TYR A 317 17.51 -31.08 0.29
C TYR A 317 16.50 -31.64 1.31
N GLU A 318 15.66 -32.58 0.90
CA GLU A 318 14.83 -33.43 1.77
C GLU A 318 15.61 -34.68 2.17
#